data_AF-A0AAE0QX46-F1
#
_entry.id   AF-A0AAE0QX46-F1
#
_cell.length_a   1.000
_cell.length_b   1.000
_cell.length_c   1.000
_cell.angle_alpha   90.00
_cell.angle_beta   90.00
_cell.angle_gamma   90.00
#
_symmetry.space_group_name_H-M   'P 1'
#
loop_
_entity.id
_entity.type
_entity.pdbx_description
1 polymer ?
#
loop_
_entity_poly.entity_id
_entity_poly.type
_entity_poly.pdbx_seq_one_letter_code
_entity_poly.pdbx_strand_id
1 'polypeptide(L)'
;MSANTQKTRSCPIPTRVIQLKDWSQLPDCYSQTPGGTLFSTTPGGTRIIYDRKFLLECRNSPIARTPPCCLPQIPGVTIPSNHPLGKLEELKEELEEEKDAAGKANPL
;
A
#
# COMPACT_ATOMS: atom_id res chain seq x y z
N MET A 1 17.80 47.54 -10.27
CA MET A 1 16.47 46.96 -10.55
C MET A 1 16.06 46.17 -9.31
N SER A 2 15.09 46.66 -8.53
CA SER A 2 14.68 46.04 -7.27
C SER A 2 13.59 45.00 -7.53
N ALA A 3 13.86 43.73 -7.25
CA ALA A 3 12.87 42.66 -7.31
C ALA A 3 11.94 42.78 -6.09
N ASN A 4 10.68 43.08 -6.34
CA ASN A 4 9.63 43.15 -5.33
C ASN A 4 9.15 41.74 -4.98
N THR A 5 9.68 41.15 -3.91
CA THR A 5 9.21 39.86 -3.37
C THR A 5 7.89 40.07 -2.64
N GLN A 6 6.78 40.00 -3.38
CA GLN A 6 5.44 39.91 -2.78
C GLN A 6 5.33 38.59 -2.01
N LYS A 7 5.40 38.66 -0.68
CA LYS A 7 5.00 37.56 0.21
C LYS A 7 3.52 37.25 -0.08
N THR A 8 3.27 36.19 -0.83
CA THR A 8 1.93 35.62 -0.98
C THR A 8 1.46 35.23 0.43
N ARG A 9 0.44 35.94 0.94
CA ARG A 9 -0.24 35.50 2.15
C ARG A 9 -0.95 34.22 1.78
N SER A 10 -0.43 33.07 2.23
CA SER A 10 -1.11 31.79 2.06
C SER A 10 -2.41 31.86 2.85
N CYS A 11 -3.53 32.08 2.15
CA CYS A 11 -4.85 31.89 2.74
C CYS A 11 -4.92 30.43 3.22
N PRO A 12 -5.23 30.14 4.50
CA PRO A 12 -5.34 28.77 4.96
C PRO A 12 -6.39 28.06 4.12
N ILE A 13 -6.02 26.93 3.52
CA ILE A 13 -6.95 26.11 2.75
C ILE A 13 -8.08 25.69 3.70
N PRO A 14 -9.36 25.90 3.31
CA PRO A 14 -10.51 25.44 4.09
C PRO A 14 -10.34 23.97 4.46
N THR A 15 -10.18 23.72 5.76
CA THR A 15 -9.94 22.38 6.29
C THR A 15 -11.27 21.86 6.80
N ARG A 16 -11.74 20.74 6.22
CA ARG A 16 -12.91 20.04 6.71
C ARG A 16 -12.43 18.77 7.37
N VAL A 17 -12.53 18.70 8.69
CA VAL A 17 -12.33 17.45 9.41
C VAL A 17 -13.58 16.61 9.21
N ILE A 18 -13.49 15.58 8.36
CA ILE A 18 -14.63 14.73 8.03
C ILE A 18 -14.65 13.56 9.01
N GLN A 19 -15.70 13.50 9.84
CA GLN A 19 -16.06 12.28 10.55
C GLN A 19 -16.80 11.35 9.58
N LEU A 20 -16.07 10.41 9.00
CA LEU A 20 -16.61 9.48 8.01
C LEU A 20 -17.34 8.33 8.72
N LYS A 21 -18.63 8.15 8.40
CA LYS A 21 -19.48 7.08 8.94
C LYS A 21 -19.47 5.80 8.09
N ASP A 22 -19.09 5.90 6.82
CA ASP A 22 -19.14 4.79 5.86
C ASP A 22 -17.95 4.83 4.88
N TRP A 23 -17.60 3.63 4.40
CA TRP A 23 -16.41 3.27 3.65
C TRP A 23 -16.42 3.65 2.19
N SER A 24 -17.62 3.75 1.61
CA SER A 24 -17.85 4.18 0.23
C SER A 24 -17.41 5.63 -0.05
N GLN A 25 -17.04 6.38 0.99
CA GLN A 25 -16.74 7.82 0.92
C GLN A 25 -15.24 8.15 0.94
N LEU A 26 -14.35 7.16 1.01
CA LEU A 26 -12.89 7.37 1.07
C LEU A 26 -12.30 7.55 -0.35
N PRO A 27 -11.64 8.69 -0.70
CA PRO A 27 -11.13 8.93 -2.06
C PRO A 27 -9.81 8.20 -2.37
N ASP A 28 -9.66 7.52 -3.49
CA ASP A 28 -8.44 6.76 -3.87
C ASP A 28 -7.09 7.53 -3.83
N CYS A 29 -7.11 8.86 -3.82
CA CYS A 29 -5.92 9.72 -3.86
C CYS A 29 -5.58 10.33 -2.48
N TYR A 30 -4.76 9.64 -1.69
CA TYR A 30 -4.19 10.15 -0.43
C TYR A 30 -2.72 10.60 -0.59
N SER A 31 -2.26 11.45 0.31
CA SER A 31 -0.88 11.94 0.43
C SER A 31 -0.44 11.92 1.91
N GLN A 32 0.87 11.89 2.16
CA GLN A 32 1.44 11.86 3.49
C GLN A 32 2.49 12.95 3.68
N THR A 33 2.45 13.64 4.81
CA THR A 33 3.49 14.62 5.19
C THR A 33 4.72 13.90 5.78
N PRO A 34 5.92 14.52 5.79
CA PRO A 34 7.09 13.94 6.46
C PRO A 34 6.85 13.57 7.95
N GLY A 35 5.93 14.27 8.63
CA GLY A 35 5.51 13.96 10.00
C GLY A 35 4.52 12.79 10.14
N GLY A 36 4.17 12.11 9.06
CA GLY A 36 3.33 10.91 9.08
C GLY A 36 1.82 11.14 9.01
N THR A 37 1.35 12.38 8.92
CA THR A 37 -0.09 12.68 8.80
C THR A 37 -0.58 12.38 7.38
N LEU A 38 -1.64 11.57 7.26
CA LEU A 38 -2.33 11.30 6.00
C LEU A 38 -3.39 12.36 5.72
N PHE A 39 -3.47 12.81 4.47
CA PHE A 39 -4.47 13.75 4.01
C PHE A 39 -4.85 13.52 2.54
N SER A 40 -6.02 13.95 2.11
CA SER A 40 -6.40 14.05 0.69
C SER A 40 -6.97 15.42 0.38
N THR A 41 -7.06 15.78 -0.90
CA THR A 41 -7.70 17.02 -1.35
C THR A 41 -8.75 16.68 -2.39
N THR A 42 -9.99 17.05 -2.14
CA THR A 42 -11.05 16.90 -3.15
C THR A 42 -10.88 17.93 -4.27
N PRO A 43 -11.40 17.70 -5.49
CA PRO A 43 -11.35 18.70 -6.57
C PRO A 43 -11.91 20.08 -6.18
N GLY A 44 -12.83 20.14 -5.21
CA GLY A 44 -13.35 21.38 -4.62
C GLY A 44 -12.39 22.09 -3.64
N GLY A 45 -11.15 21.62 -3.50
CA GLY A 45 -10.10 22.23 -2.67
C GLY A 45 -10.21 21.94 -1.18
N THR A 46 -11.12 21.07 -0.74
CA THR A 46 -11.24 20.71 0.68
C THR A 46 -10.18 19.67 1.06
N ARG A 47 -9.42 19.96 2.12
CA ARG A 47 -8.46 19.01 2.69
C ARG A 47 -9.14 18.11 3.72
N ILE A 48 -9.00 16.80 3.54
CA ILE A 48 -9.42 15.77 4.49
C ILE A 48 -8.18 15.27 5.22
N ILE A 49 -8.20 15.24 6.55
CA ILE A 49 -7.11 14.72 7.39
C ILE A 49 -7.59 13.43 8.05
N TYR A 50 -6.81 12.36 7.92
CA TYR A 50 -7.16 11.05 8.47
C TYR A 50 -6.35 10.73 9.72
N ASP A 51 -7.05 10.41 10.81
CA ASP A 51 -6.41 9.98 12.05
C ASP A 51 -5.91 8.53 11.95
N ARG A 52 -4.73 8.27 12.51
CA ARG A 52 -4.15 6.91 12.56
C ARG A 52 -5.12 5.90 13.18
N LYS A 53 -5.84 6.28 14.25
CA LYS A 53 -6.79 5.39 14.91
C LYS A 53 -7.93 4.99 13.97
N PHE A 54 -8.50 5.96 13.25
CA PHE A 54 -9.57 5.73 12.29
C PHE A 54 -9.11 4.78 11.16
N LEU A 55 -7.93 5.03 10.59
CA LEU A 55 -7.35 4.18 9.53
C LEU A 55 -7.06 2.74 9.99
N LEU A 56 -6.73 2.55 11.26
CA LEU A 56 -6.50 1.20 11.81
C LEU A 56 -7.79 0.47 12.17
N GLU A 57 -8.79 1.18 12.69
CA GLU A 57 -10.13 0.63 12.89
C GLU A 57 -10.74 0.18 11.56
N CYS A 58 -10.42 0.94 10.52
CA CYS A 58 -10.77 0.65 9.15
C CYS A 58 -10.33 -0.78 8.71
N ARG A 59 -9.16 -1.27 9.13
CA ARG A 59 -8.71 -2.64 8.79
C ARG A 59 -9.72 -3.76 9.11
N ASN A 60 -10.61 -3.54 10.06
CA ASN A 60 -11.57 -4.56 10.50
C ASN A 60 -12.80 -4.70 9.60
N SER A 61 -12.98 -3.82 8.60
CA SER A 61 -14.10 -3.91 7.67
C SER A 61 -14.02 -5.16 6.78
N PRO A 62 -15.15 -5.82 6.46
CA PRO A 62 -15.19 -6.96 5.54
C PRO A 62 -14.52 -6.70 4.19
N ILE A 63 -14.66 -5.47 3.67
CA ILE A 63 -14.10 -5.09 2.36
C ILE A 63 -12.56 -5.12 2.35
N ALA A 64 -11.92 -4.85 3.50
CA ALA A 64 -10.47 -4.87 3.62
C ALA A 64 -9.89 -6.30 3.55
N ARG A 65 -10.74 -7.33 3.63
CA ARG A 65 -10.35 -8.74 3.48
C ARG A 65 -10.51 -9.26 2.06
N THR A 66 -11.11 -8.48 1.17
CA THR A 66 -11.27 -8.85 -0.23
C THR A 66 -10.03 -8.41 -1.00
N PRO A 67 -9.29 -9.34 -1.64
CA PRO A 67 -8.15 -8.97 -2.48
C PRO A 67 -8.62 -8.14 -3.68
N PRO A 68 -7.82 -7.16 -4.15
CA PRO A 68 -8.13 -6.39 -5.36
C PRO A 68 -8.33 -7.30 -6.58
N CYS A 69 -9.30 -6.96 -7.44
CA CYS A 69 -9.68 -7.78 -8.60
C CYS A 69 -8.54 -8.03 -9.60
N CYS A 70 -7.53 -7.16 -9.62
CA CYS A 70 -6.38 -7.24 -10.52
C CYS A 70 -5.05 -7.32 -9.77
N LEU A 71 -5.05 -7.91 -8.56
CA LEU A 71 -3.81 -8.10 -7.80
C LEU A 71 -2.90 -9.12 -8.52
N PRO A 72 -1.68 -8.73 -8.98
CA PRO A 72 -0.79 -9.65 -9.66
C PRO A 72 -0.31 -10.74 -8.70
N GLN A 73 -0.06 -11.96 -9.22
CA GLN A 73 0.54 -13.06 -8.46
C GLN A 73 2.07 -12.97 -8.55
N ILE A 74 2.70 -12.53 -7.46
CA ILE A 74 4.14 -12.34 -7.34
C ILE A 74 4.60 -13.23 -6.17
N PRO A 75 5.47 -14.22 -6.42
CA PRO A 75 6.04 -15.07 -5.38
C PRO A 75 6.70 -14.23 -4.28
N GLY A 76 6.45 -14.60 -3.01
CA GLY A 76 6.97 -13.88 -1.84
C GLY A 76 6.32 -12.53 -1.53
N VAL A 77 5.41 -12.01 -2.35
CA VAL A 77 4.78 -10.68 -2.15
C VAL A 77 3.26 -10.78 -2.02
N THR A 78 2.57 -11.27 -3.05
CA THR A 78 1.11 -11.25 -3.13
C THR A 78 0.50 -12.64 -3.12
N ILE A 79 1.30 -13.68 -3.39
CA ILE A 79 0.86 -15.07 -3.29
C ILE A 79 0.81 -15.44 -1.80
N PRO A 80 -0.36 -15.86 -1.27
CA PRO A 80 -0.43 -16.32 0.11
C PRO A 80 0.35 -17.62 0.28
N SER A 81 0.99 -17.82 1.44
CA SER A 81 1.78 -19.02 1.77
C SER A 81 1.04 -20.34 1.56
N ASN A 82 -0.29 -20.31 1.71
CA ASN A 82 -1.14 -21.48 1.56
C ASN A 82 -1.66 -21.67 0.12
N HIS A 83 -1.22 -20.85 -0.83
CA HIS A 83 -1.61 -20.98 -2.22
C HIS A 83 -0.94 -22.20 -2.85
N PRO A 84 -1.65 -23.02 -3.63
CA PRO A 84 -1.08 -24.22 -4.25
C PRO A 84 0.14 -23.93 -5.14
N LEU A 85 0.26 -22.71 -5.69
CA LEU A 85 1.46 -22.29 -6.44
C LEU A 85 2.70 -22.14 -5.55
N GLY A 86 2.58 -21.61 -4.32
CA GLY A 86 3.74 -21.45 -3.43
C GLY A 86 4.38 -22.78 -3.05
N LYS A 87 3.57 -23.83 -2.93
CA LYS A 87 4.03 -25.19 -2.66
C LYS A 87 4.78 -25.82 -3.84
N LEU A 88 4.50 -25.36 -5.05
CA LEU A 88 5.14 -25.84 -6.27
C LEU A 88 6.53 -25.22 -6.43
N GLU A 89 6.71 -23.97 -5.98
CA GLU A 89 8.02 -23.34 -5.86
C GLU A 89 8.92 -24.03 -4.81
N GLU A 90 8.42 -24.33 -3.60
CA GLU A 90 9.18 -25.04 -2.57
C GLU A 90 9.66 -26.42 -3.07
N LEU A 91 8.78 -27.18 -3.72
CA LEU A 91 9.15 -28.48 -4.32
C LEU A 91 10.16 -28.33 -5.45
N LYS A 92 10.14 -27.20 -6.17
CA LYS A 92 11.09 -26.94 -7.25
C LYS A 92 12.47 -26.56 -6.70
N GLU A 93 12.53 -25.79 -5.62
CA GLU A 93 13.78 -25.49 -4.91
C GLU A 93 14.39 -26.76 -4.31
N GLU A 94 13.59 -27.63 -3.66
CA GLU A 94 14.07 -28.92 -3.15
C GLU A 94 14.60 -29.84 -4.26
N LEU A 95 13.96 -29.85 -5.43
CA LEU A 95 14.39 -30.66 -6.58
C LEU A 95 15.67 -30.13 -7.24
N GLU A 96 15.87 -28.81 -7.26
CA GLU A 96 17.10 -28.20 -7.78
C GLU A 96 18.28 -28.43 -6.82
N GLU A 97 18.06 -28.35 -5.50
CA GLU A 97 19.08 -28.66 -4.48
C GLU A 97 19.51 -30.14 -4.51
N GLU A 98 18.57 -31.08 -4.74
CA GLU A 98 18.90 -32.50 -4.90
C GLU A 98 19.76 -32.77 -6.15
N LYS A 99 19.46 -32.05 -7.25
CA LYS A 99 20.18 -32.18 -8.51
C LYS A 99 21.62 -31.67 -8.44
N ASP A 100 21.86 -30.58 -7.72
CA ASP A 100 23.19 -30.02 -7.51
C ASP A 100 24.05 -30.87 -6.57
N ALA A 101 23.43 -31.63 -5.65
CA ALA A 101 24.13 -32.58 -4.79
C ALA A 101 24.55 -33.86 -5.55
N ALA A 102 23.74 -34.31 -6.52
CA ALA A 102 24.01 -35.53 -7.30
C ALA A 102 25.16 -35.38 -8.33
N GLY A 103 25.49 -34.15 -8.76
CA GLY A 103 26.54 -33.89 -9.75
C GLY A 103 27.99 -34.03 -9.26
N LYS A 104 28.23 -34.30 -7.96
CA LYS A 104 29.59 -34.39 -7.38
C LYS A 104 30.12 -35.81 -7.16
N ALA A 105 29.45 -36.85 -7.65
CA ALA A 105 29.90 -38.24 -7.52
C ALA A 105 30.35 -38.86 -8.85
N ASN A 106 31.65 -38.68 -9.18
CA ASN A 106 32.53 -39.51 -10.04
C ASN A 106 32.22 -39.58 -11.56
N PRO A 107 33.24 -39.64 -12.46
CA PRO A 107 34.38 -40.60 -12.43
C PRO A 107 35.75 -39.92 -12.75
N LEU A 108 36.95 -40.44 -12.43
CA LEU A 108 37.55 -41.78 -12.44
C LEU A 108 38.64 -41.84 -11.34
#